data_AF-A0AAF0TXW4-F1
#
_entry.id   AF-A0AAF0TXW4-F1
#
_cell.length_a   1.000
_cell.length_b   1.000
_cell.length_c   1.000
_cell.angle_alpha   90.00
_cell.angle_beta   90.00
_cell.angle_gamma   90.00
#
_symmetry.space_group_name_H-M   'P 1'
#
loop_
_entity.id
_entity.type
_entity.pdbx_description
1 polymer ?
#
loop_
_entity_poly.entity_id
_entity_poly.type
_entity_poly.pdbx_seq_one_letter_code
_entity_poly.pdbx_strand_id
1 'polypeptide(L)'
;MGDAGNDECADESEELSSSEKSKGYQLSWHIKNPLIHINMLYAYIANVCVAKFARRQGIASNIIHLAANMAALEGFKQLFVHVNADNIPGQELYQKHSFK
;
A
#
# COMPACT_ATOMS: atom_id res chain seq x y z
N MET A 1 -24.28 -30.48 -27.50
CA MET A 1 -23.61 -31.19 -26.39
C MET A 1 -22.25 -30.54 -26.17
N GLY A 2 -22.05 -29.98 -24.97
CA GLY A 2 -20.84 -29.25 -24.57
C GLY A 2 -21.24 -28.03 -23.75
N ASP A 3 -21.52 -28.28 -22.46
CA ASP A 3 -22.15 -27.36 -21.51
C ASP A 3 -21.45 -26.01 -21.33
N ALA A 4 -22.28 -24.99 -21.19
CA ALA A 4 -21.92 -23.68 -20.68
C ALA A 4 -21.61 -23.81 -19.17
N GLY A 5 -20.35 -23.61 -18.80
CA GLY A 5 -19.96 -23.41 -17.41
C GLY A 5 -20.53 -22.10 -16.90
N ASN A 6 -21.61 -22.22 -16.14
CA ASN A 6 -22.26 -21.15 -15.41
C ASN A 6 -21.44 -20.93 -14.12
N ASP A 7 -20.39 -20.10 -14.16
CA ASP A 7 -19.74 -19.61 -12.94
C ASP A 7 -20.54 -18.41 -12.43
N GLU A 8 -21.62 -18.75 -11.74
CA GLU A 8 -22.41 -17.89 -10.88
C GLU A 8 -21.52 -17.46 -9.70
N CYS A 9 -20.95 -16.25 -9.77
CA CYS A 9 -20.30 -15.64 -8.60
C CYS A 9 -21.36 -15.39 -7.54
N ALA A 10 -21.47 -16.32 -6.59
CA ALA A 10 -22.32 -16.21 -5.42
C ALA A 10 -21.99 -14.92 -4.66
N ASP A 11 -22.97 -14.03 -4.60
CA ASP A 11 -23.04 -12.91 -3.67
C ASP A 11 -23.47 -13.48 -2.32
N GLU A 12 -22.51 -14.02 -1.55
CA GLU A 12 -22.73 -14.34 -0.14
C GLU A 12 -22.29 -13.16 0.71
N SER A 13 -23.19 -12.18 0.83
CA SER A 13 -23.16 -11.18 1.88
C SER A 13 -23.57 -11.85 3.20
N GLU A 14 -22.61 -12.41 3.93
CA GLU A 14 -22.83 -12.79 5.32
C GLU A 14 -23.03 -11.54 6.18
N GLU A 15 -24.29 -11.21 6.48
CA GLU A 15 -24.66 -10.29 7.55
C GLU A 15 -24.25 -10.88 8.91
N LEU A 16 -23.04 -10.55 9.35
CA LEU A 16 -22.58 -10.85 10.70
C LEU A 16 -23.43 -10.11 11.75
N SER A 17 -23.95 -10.91 12.68
CA SER A 17 -24.71 -10.51 13.88
C SER A 17 -24.12 -9.29 14.59
N SER A 18 -24.98 -8.34 14.92
CA SER A 18 -24.64 -7.06 15.56
C SER A 18 -24.00 -7.18 16.97
N SER A 19 -23.83 -8.39 17.51
CA SER A 19 -23.18 -8.62 18.81
C SER A 19 -21.67 -8.89 18.75
N GLU A 20 -21.06 -9.01 17.57
CA GLU A 20 -19.61 -9.21 17.42
C GLU A 20 -18.81 -7.95 17.06
N LYS A 21 -19.48 -6.78 16.97
CA LYS A 21 -18.86 -5.49 16.62
C LYS A 21 -18.09 -4.80 17.77
N SER A 22 -17.89 -5.44 18.92
CA SER A 22 -17.15 -4.86 20.05
C SER A 22 -16.16 -5.85 20.66
N LYS A 23 -15.25 -6.37 19.83
CA LYS A 23 -13.92 -6.76 20.32
C LYS A 23 -12.94 -5.73 19.79
N GLY A 24 -13.03 -4.53 20.36
CA GLY A 24 -12.00 -3.53 20.20
C GLY A 24 -10.68 -4.16 20.65
N TYR A 25 -9.74 -4.32 19.72
CA TYR A 25 -8.36 -4.58 20.08
C TYR A 25 -7.86 -3.36 20.83
N GLN A 26 -8.08 -3.32 22.15
CA GLN A 26 -7.41 -2.38 23.02
C GLN A 26 -5.97 -2.86 23.16
N LEU A 27 -5.17 -2.56 22.13
CA LEU A 27 -3.72 -2.67 22.20
C LEU A 27 -3.27 -1.62 23.21
N SER A 28 -3.15 -2.05 24.47
CA SER A 28 -2.52 -1.28 25.52
C SER A 28 -1.03 -1.20 25.21
N TRP A 29 -0.65 -0.23 24.38
CA TRP A 29 0.74 0.15 24.20
C TRP A 29 1.25 0.73 25.52
N HIS A 30 1.77 -0.15 26.38
CA HIS A 30 2.64 0.30 27.46
C HIS A 30 3.89 0.86 26.79
N ILE A 31 3.95 2.19 26.67
CA ILE A 31 5.14 2.90 26.21
C ILE A 31 6.24 2.66 27.24
N LYS A 32 6.96 1.55 27.09
CA LYS A 32 8.22 1.31 27.78
C LYS A 32 9.28 2.08 26.99
N ASN A 33 9.63 3.24 27.55
CA ASN A 33 10.81 4.07 27.24
C ASN A 33 10.63 5.10 26.10
N PRO A 34 10.33 6.37 26.41
CA PRO A 34 10.25 7.47 25.43
C PRO A 34 11.62 7.96 24.94
N LEU A 35 12.67 7.15 25.08
CA LEU A 35 14.06 7.51 24.75
C LEU A 35 14.71 6.49 23.79
N ILE A 36 13.91 5.76 23.00
CA ILE A 36 14.45 5.10 21.82
C ILE A 36 14.66 6.22 20.80
N HIS A 37 15.94 6.53 20.62
CA HIS A 37 16.52 7.48 19.71
C HIS A 37 15.64 7.83 18.51
N ILE A 38 15.63 9.13 18.19
CA ILE A 38 15.18 9.78 16.94
C ILE A 38 16.04 9.27 15.77
N ASN A 39 16.10 7.95 15.64
CA ASN A 39 16.83 7.25 14.61
C ASN A 39 16.04 7.50 13.34
N MET A 40 16.75 7.90 12.31
CA MET A 40 16.21 8.35 11.02
C MET A 40 15.53 7.18 10.30
N LEU A 41 14.40 6.73 10.84
CA LEU A 41 13.56 5.69 10.27
C LEU A 41 13.04 6.23 8.94
N TYR A 42 13.31 5.45 7.91
CA TYR A 42 12.83 5.68 6.57
C TYR A 42 11.90 4.54 6.16
N ALA A 43 10.91 4.89 5.36
CA ALA A 43 10.11 3.92 4.64
C ALA A 43 10.77 3.61 3.29
N TYR A 44 10.48 2.44 2.74
CA TYR A 44 11.02 2.01 1.46
C TYR A 44 9.94 1.35 0.62
N ILE A 45 9.76 1.82 -0.62
CA ILE A 45 8.87 1.17 -1.59
C ILE A 45 9.64 0.02 -2.22
N ALA A 46 9.32 -1.21 -1.82
CA ALA A 46 10.01 -2.40 -2.30
C ALA A 46 9.74 -2.71 -3.78
N ASN A 47 8.49 -2.55 -4.23
CA ASN A 47 8.10 -2.81 -5.61
C ASN A 47 6.84 -2.01 -5.98
N VAL A 48 6.78 -1.52 -7.22
CA VAL A 48 5.58 -0.95 -7.84
C VAL A 48 5.40 -1.62 -9.20
N CYS A 49 4.33 -2.38 -9.34
CA CYS A 49 4.00 -3.08 -10.58
C CYS A 49 2.57 -2.75 -11.00
N VAL A 50 2.40 -2.46 -12.29
CA VAL A 50 1.08 -2.29 -12.91
C VAL A 50 1.01 -3.17 -14.14
N ALA A 51 -0.06 -3.98 -14.20
CA ALA A 51 -0.35 -4.86 -15.33
C ALA A 51 -0.34 -4.08 -16.65
N LYS A 52 0.21 -4.67 -17.71
CA LYS A 52 0.48 -3.96 -18.98
C LYS A 52 -0.75 -3.25 -19.55
N PHE A 53 -1.91 -3.90 -19.50
CA PHE A 53 -3.18 -3.35 -19.98
C PHE A 53 -3.74 -2.21 -19.11
N ALA A 54 -3.31 -2.11 -17.85
CA ALA A 54 -3.76 -1.12 -16.88
C ALA A 54 -2.81 0.08 -16.74
N ARG A 55 -1.70 0.10 -17.50
CA ARG A 55 -0.73 1.21 -17.48
C ARG A 55 -1.35 2.47 -18.07
N ARG A 56 -0.75 3.62 -17.75
CA ARG A 56 -1.16 4.97 -18.22
C ARG A 56 -2.55 5.43 -17.73
N GLN A 57 -3.14 4.72 -16.77
CA GLN A 57 -4.38 5.11 -16.09
C GLN A 57 -4.13 5.76 -14.72
N GLY A 58 -2.89 6.18 -14.42
CA GLY A 58 -2.54 6.83 -13.15
C GLY A 58 -2.36 5.89 -11.95
N ILE A 59 -2.59 4.59 -12.10
CA ILE A 59 -2.56 3.60 -10.99
C ILE A 59 -1.24 3.64 -10.19
N ALA A 60 -0.09 3.61 -10.86
CA ALA A 60 1.21 3.65 -10.18
C ALA A 60 1.42 4.95 -9.38
N SER A 61 0.89 6.08 -9.88
CA SER A 61 0.96 7.36 -9.18
C SER A 61 0.11 7.35 -7.91
N ASN A 62 -1.08 6.75 -7.97
CA ASN A 62 -1.94 6.60 -6.80
C ASN A 62 -1.30 5.70 -5.73
N ILE A 63 -0.61 4.62 -6.14
CA ILE A 63 0.14 3.74 -5.23
C ILE A 63 1.26 4.53 -4.54
N ILE A 64 2.01 5.36 -5.27
CA ILE A 64 3.08 6.19 -4.71
C ILE A 64 2.54 7.21 -3.70
N HIS A 65 1.43 7.90 -4.03
CA HIS A 65 0.79 8.83 -3.11
C HIS A 65 0.30 8.14 -1.84
N LEU A 66 -0.32 6.96 -1.98
CA LEU A 66 -0.76 6.17 -0.84
C LEU A 66 0.42 5.78 0.05
N ALA A 67 1.52 5.28 -0.54
CA ALA A 67 2.73 4.93 0.19
C ALA A 67 3.33 6.13 0.95
N ALA A 68 3.38 7.30 0.31
CA ALA A 68 3.84 8.54 0.95
C ALA A 68 2.95 8.96 2.13
N ASN A 69 1.63 8.89 1.96
CA ASN A 69 0.69 9.21 3.03
C ASN A 69 0.82 8.22 4.20
N MET A 70 0.94 6.93 3.93
CA MET A 70 1.14 5.91 4.97
C MET A 70 2.46 6.12 5.71
N ALA A 71 3.55 6.39 4.99
CA ALA A 71 4.85 6.68 5.61
C ALA A 71 4.75 7.90 6.55
N ALA A 72 4.08 8.96 6.12
CA ALA A 72 3.88 10.16 6.94
C ALA A 72 3.01 9.88 8.19
N LEU A 73 1.93 9.10 8.06
CA LEU A 73 1.05 8.73 9.16
C LEU A 73 1.76 7.90 10.24
N GLU A 74 2.66 7.01 9.82
CA GLU A 74 3.50 6.19 10.71
C GLU A 74 4.72 6.96 11.28
N GLY A 75 4.88 8.24 10.93
CA GLY A 75 5.92 9.11 11.46
C GLY A 75 7.28 9.02 10.76
N PHE A 76 7.36 8.38 9.58
CA PHE A 76 8.58 8.36 8.78
C PHE A 76 8.83 9.72 8.12
N LYS A 77 10.07 10.19 8.20
CA LYS A 77 10.48 11.48 7.60
C LYS A 77 10.99 11.36 6.17
N GLN A 78 11.34 10.15 5.75
CA GLN A 78 11.95 9.87 4.46
C GLN A 78 11.30 8.62 3.85
N LEU A 79 11.07 8.67 2.54
CA LEU A 79 10.58 7.56 1.74
C LEU A 79 11.56 7.35 0.57
N PHE A 80 12.10 6.15 0.47
CA PHE A 80 13.05 5.79 -0.57
C PHE A 80 12.47 4.76 -1.53
N VAL A 81 13.02 4.70 -2.73
CA VAL A 81 12.75 3.69 -3.74
C VAL A 81 14.01 3.47 -4.55
N HIS A 82 14.18 2.26 -5.07
CA HIS A 82 15.22 1.94 -6.04
C HIS A 82 14.58 1.66 -7.39
N VAL A 83 15.25 2.11 -8.45
CA VAL A 83 14.89 1.81 -9.82
C VAL A 83 16.15 1.53 -10.61
N ASN A 84 16.13 0.48 -11.43
CA ASN A 84 17.27 0.14 -12.27
C ASN A 84 17.56 1.28 -13.27
N ALA A 85 18.84 1.48 -13.59
CA ALA A 85 19.31 2.53 -14.48
C ALA A 85 18.75 2.43 -15.93
N ASP A 86 18.33 1.24 -16.35
CA ASP A 86 17.74 0.97 -17.66
C ASP A 86 16.20 1.06 -17.66
N ASN A 87 15.55 1.13 -16.48
CA ASN A 87 14.10 1.27 -16.35
C ASN A 87 13.67 2.74 -16.44
N ILE A 88 13.81 3.31 -17.64
CA ILE A 88 13.45 4.70 -17.94
C ILE A 88 12.01 5.05 -17.53
N PRO A 89 10.97 4.23 -17.83
CA PRO A 89 9.60 4.56 -17.41
C PRO A 89 9.44 4.60 -15.88
N GLY A 90 10.18 3.77 -15.14
CA GLY A 90 10.22 3.81 -13.69
C GLY A 90 10.89 5.06 -13.15
N GLN A 91 12.01 5.48 -13.74
CA GLN A 91 12.71 6.72 -13.37
C GLN A 91 11.82 7.95 -13.58
N GLU A 92 11.20 8.07 -14.76
CA GLU A 92 10.28 9.17 -15.06
C GLU A 92 9.08 9.19 -14.11
N LEU A 93 8.54 8.02 -13.76
CA LEU A 93 7.47 7.90 -12.77
C LEU A 93 7.91 8.44 -11.41
N TYR A 94 9.04 8.00 -10.88
CA TYR A 94 9.49 8.44 -9.55
C TYR A 94 9.92 9.91 -9.52
N GLN A 95 10.60 10.41 -10.56
CA GLN A 95 10.97 11.83 -10.68
C GLN A 95 9.73 12.75 -10.70
N LYS A 96 8.66 12.34 -11.39
CA LYS A 96 7.38 13.06 -11.38
C LYS A 96 6.78 13.20 -9.97
N HIS A 97 7.10 12.26 -9.08
CA HIS A 97 6.67 12.22 -7.69
C HIS A 97 7.73 12.72 -6.70
N SER A 98 8.64 13.59 -7.15
CA SER A 98 9.66 14.26 -6.32
C SER A 98 10.73 13.35 -5.70
N PHE A 99 10.85 12.11 -6.16
CA PHE A 99 12.02 11.30 -5.85
C PHE A 99 13.23 11.80 -6.66
N LYS A 100 14.41 11.76 -6.06
CA LYS A 100 15.66 12.28 -6.63
C LYS A 100 16.69 11.17 -6.78
#